data_AF-A0A7Y5JWN6-F1
#
_entry.id   AF-A0A7Y5JWN6-F1
#
_cell.length_a   1.000
_cell.length_b   1.000
_cell.length_c   1.000
_cell.angle_alpha   90.00
_cell.angle_beta   90.00
_cell.angle_gamma   90.00
#
_symmetry.space_group_name_H-M   'P 1'
#
loop_
_entity.id
_entity.type
_entity.pdbx_description
1 polymer ?
#
loop_
_entity_poly.entity_id
_entity_poly.type
_entity_poly.pdbx_seq_one_letter_code
_entity_poly.pdbx_strand_id
1 'polypeptide(L)'
;TREAVMTDQLLARIVLSLKRSSYQGERLLVHRNTTGWHELSSSDLNVAFKELVGDEYTVKDLRTWAATVTAAVALARNGPSQSERDLKRAEKDAMTVVSEHLGNTPAVARRSYVDPRVLDEFAVGRTIAPSLSRLTKADRTRLELGELVRVRDRDALERAVMRLVKGAS
;
A
#
# COMPACT_ATOMS: atom_id res chain seq x y z
N THR A 1 0.20 -12.08 -18.01
CA THR A 1 -0.70 -10.92 -17.86
C THR A 1 -0.98 -10.73 -16.38
N ARG A 2 -0.97 -9.50 -15.84
CA ARG A 2 -1.38 -9.27 -14.45
C ARG A 2 -2.89 -9.11 -14.37
N GLU A 3 -3.51 -9.79 -13.43
CA GLU A 3 -4.94 -9.67 -13.14
C GLU A 3 -5.14 -8.86 -11.87
N ALA A 4 -6.16 -8.01 -11.86
CA ALA A 4 -6.55 -7.22 -10.70
C ALA A 4 -8.07 -7.24 -10.57
N VAL A 5 -8.57 -7.53 -9.37
CA VAL A 5 -10.00 -7.52 -9.07
C VAL A 5 -10.34 -6.20 -8.38
N MET A 6 -11.33 -5.50 -8.92
CA MET A 6 -11.82 -4.24 -8.37
C MET A 6 -13.25 -4.41 -7.88
N THR A 7 -13.46 -4.04 -6.62
CA THR A 7 -14.73 -4.22 -5.90
C THR A 7 -15.36 -2.86 -5.52
N ASP A 8 -14.62 -1.77 -5.68
CA ASP A 8 -15.12 -0.42 -5.41
C ASP A 8 -16.11 0.01 -6.50
N GLN A 9 -17.35 0.33 -6.11
CA GLN A 9 -18.41 0.65 -7.07
C GLN A 9 -18.18 1.97 -7.80
N LEU A 10 -17.58 2.97 -7.14
CA LEU A 10 -17.31 4.26 -7.75
C LEU A 10 -16.22 4.11 -8.81
N LEU A 11 -15.11 3.45 -8.46
CA LEU A 11 -14.01 3.20 -9.38
C LEU A 11 -14.45 2.30 -10.54
N ALA A 12 -15.27 1.28 -10.28
CA ALA A 12 -15.88 0.46 -11.33
C ALA A 12 -16.71 1.29 -12.30
N ARG A 13 -17.55 2.21 -11.81
CA ARG A 13 -18.33 3.11 -12.66
C ARG A 13 -17.43 4.01 -13.51
N ILE A 14 -16.37 4.57 -12.94
CA ILE A 14 -15.40 5.41 -13.66
C ILE A 14 -14.70 4.60 -14.76
N VAL A 15 -14.15 3.43 -14.43
CA VAL A 15 -13.46 2.57 -15.40
C VAL A 15 -14.41 2.13 -16.52
N LEU A 16 -15.64 1.74 -16.18
CA LEU A 16 -16.65 1.39 -17.18
C LEU A 16 -17.03 2.58 -18.06
N SER A 17 -17.06 3.80 -17.51
CA SER A 17 -17.29 5.03 -18.28
C SER A 17 -16.15 5.30 -19.26
N LEU A 18 -14.90 5.14 -18.83
CA LEU A 18 -13.72 5.29 -19.69
C LEU A 18 -13.72 4.25 -20.82
N LYS A 19 -14.04 2.99 -20.53
CA LYS A 19 -14.14 1.91 -21.53
C LYS A 19 -15.25 2.14 -22.56
N ARG A 20 -16.31 2.87 -22.21
CA ARG A 20 -17.41 3.25 -23.12
C ARG A 20 -17.21 4.59 -23.81
N SER A 21 -16.11 5.29 -23.53
CA SER A 21 -15.87 6.60 -24.12
C SER A 21 -15.72 6.48 -25.64
N SER A 22 -16.01 7.55 -26.37
CA SER A 22 -15.85 7.61 -27.83
C SER A 22 -14.39 7.81 -28.26
N TYR A 23 -13.45 7.74 -27.32
CA TYR A 23 -12.03 7.89 -27.58
C TYR A 23 -11.51 6.70 -28.40
N GLN A 24 -10.77 6.99 -29.46
CA GLN A 24 -10.34 5.98 -30.45
C GLN A 24 -8.90 5.48 -30.23
N GLY A 25 -8.19 5.98 -29.22
CA GLY A 25 -6.83 5.55 -28.92
C GLY A 25 -6.76 4.32 -28.02
N GLU A 26 -5.55 3.80 -27.82
CA GLU A 26 -5.30 2.56 -27.09
C GLU A 26 -5.32 2.73 -25.55
N ARG A 27 -5.18 3.97 -25.07
CA ARG A 27 -5.04 4.26 -23.63
C ARG A 27 -6.39 4.40 -22.96
N LEU A 28 -6.51 3.74 -21.80
CA LEU A 28 -7.73 3.76 -20.99
C LEU A 28 -7.90 5.07 -20.20
N LEU A 29 -6.81 5.60 -19.64
CA LEU A 29 -6.85 6.79 -18.80
C LEU A 29 -6.81 8.03 -19.69
N VAL A 30 -8.00 8.58 -19.93
CA VAL A 30 -8.22 9.76 -20.76
C VAL A 30 -9.17 10.72 -20.07
N HIS A 31 -9.06 12.00 -20.40
CA HIS A 31 -10.04 13.02 -20.02
C HIS A 31 -10.44 13.86 -21.23
N ARG A 32 -11.60 14.51 -21.14
CA ARG A 32 -12.10 15.41 -22.18
C ARG A 32 -12.20 16.83 -21.64
N ASN A 33 -11.71 17.80 -22.39
CA ASN A 33 -11.89 19.22 -22.13
C ASN A 33 -12.45 19.94 -23.38
N THR A 34 -12.42 21.26 -23.40
CA THR A 34 -12.92 22.09 -24.52
C THR A 34 -12.18 21.87 -25.83
N THR A 35 -10.93 21.41 -25.80
CA THR A 35 -10.10 21.19 -27.00
C THR A 35 -10.16 19.75 -27.51
N GLY A 36 -10.73 18.83 -26.73
CA GLY A 36 -10.93 17.44 -27.15
C GLY A 36 -10.55 16.42 -26.09
N TRP A 37 -10.20 15.22 -26.55
CA TRP A 37 -9.70 14.13 -25.71
C TRP A 37 -8.20 14.24 -25.50
N HIS A 38 -7.75 13.98 -24.28
CA HIS A 38 -6.35 14.00 -23.87
C HIS A 38 -6.03 12.73 -23.09
N GLU A 39 -4.89 12.11 -23.42
CA GLU A 39 -4.37 10.99 -22.64
C GLU A 39 -3.72 11.50 -21.35
N LEU A 40 -3.97 10.79 -20.25
CA LEU A 40 -3.29 11.07 -18.99
C LEU A 40 -1.94 10.37 -18.94
N SER A 41 -0.88 11.14 -18.74
CA SER A 41 0.46 10.65 -18.48
C SER A 41 0.76 10.53 -16.98
N SER A 42 1.84 9.84 -16.62
CA SER A 42 2.33 9.83 -15.25
C SER A 42 2.78 11.21 -14.76
N SER A 43 3.18 12.11 -15.66
CA SER A 43 3.54 13.49 -15.32
C SER A 43 2.30 14.27 -14.89
N ASP A 44 1.20 14.14 -15.62
CA ASP A 44 -0.08 14.81 -15.29
C ASP A 44 -0.60 14.36 -13.92
N LEU A 45 -0.50 13.07 -13.63
CA LEU A 45 -0.85 12.53 -12.32
C LEU A 45 0.02 13.07 -11.19
N ASN A 46 1.32 13.24 -11.42
CA ASN A 46 2.21 13.80 -10.39
C ASN A 46 1.97 15.29 -10.17
N VAL A 47 1.67 16.07 -11.21
CA VAL A 47 1.28 17.48 -11.08
C VAL A 47 0.04 17.59 -10.20
N ALA A 48 -1.04 16.88 -10.57
CA ALA A 48 -2.27 16.89 -9.80
C ALA A 48 -2.07 16.38 -8.36
N PHE A 49 -1.20 15.39 -8.15
CA PHE A 49 -0.91 14.89 -6.82
C PHE A 49 -0.19 15.92 -5.95
N LYS A 50 0.82 16.60 -6.49
CA LYS A 50 1.56 17.66 -5.78
C LYS A 50 0.68 18.84 -5.41
N GLU A 51 -0.28 19.22 -6.25
CA GLU A 51 -1.28 20.24 -5.91
C GLU A 51 -2.11 19.87 -4.67
N LEU A 52 -2.32 18.58 -4.41
CA LEU A 52 -3.10 18.09 -3.28
C LEU A 52 -2.28 17.90 -1.99
N VAL A 53 -1.02 17.48 -2.11
CA VAL A 53 -0.23 17.03 -0.95
C VAL A 53 1.10 17.78 -0.74
N GLY A 54 1.48 18.65 -1.67
CA GLY A 54 2.75 19.39 -1.66
C GLY A 54 3.84 18.78 -2.56
N ASP A 55 4.83 19.59 -2.90
CA ASP A 55 5.87 19.28 -3.89
C ASP A 55 6.88 18.22 -3.45
N GLU A 56 6.98 17.99 -2.14
CA GLU A 56 7.87 17.03 -1.48
C GLU A 56 7.47 15.57 -1.79
N TYR A 57 6.25 15.35 -2.28
CA TYR A 57 5.67 14.03 -2.47
C TYR A 57 5.33 13.76 -3.94
N THR A 58 5.26 12.48 -4.27
CA THR A 58 4.96 11.94 -5.59
C THR A 58 3.94 10.82 -5.49
N VAL A 59 3.31 10.47 -6.61
CA VAL A 59 2.36 9.33 -6.66
C VAL A 59 3.03 8.02 -6.22
N LYS A 60 4.35 7.89 -6.39
CA LYS A 60 5.10 6.72 -5.93
C LYS A 60 5.04 6.56 -4.42
N ASP A 61 4.99 7.65 -3.66
CA ASP A 61 4.99 7.61 -2.19
C ASP A 61 3.73 6.93 -1.62
N LEU A 62 2.63 6.92 -2.37
CA LEU A 62 1.46 6.10 -2.04
C LEU A 62 1.80 4.60 -1.99
N ARG A 63 2.61 4.12 -2.94
CA ARG A 63 3.04 2.72 -2.97
C ARG A 63 4.02 2.42 -1.85
N THR A 64 4.94 3.35 -1.55
CA THR A 64 5.89 3.23 -0.44
C THR A 64 5.16 3.15 0.90
N TRP A 65 4.19 4.04 1.12
CA TRP A 65 3.38 4.04 2.35
C TRP A 65 2.56 2.76 2.49
N ALA A 66 1.82 2.37 1.45
CA ALA A 66 1.02 1.14 1.46
C ALA A 66 1.89 -0.11 1.73
N ALA A 67 3.08 -0.18 1.13
CA ALA A 67 4.02 -1.27 1.35
C ALA A 67 4.54 -1.30 2.79
N THR A 68 4.90 -0.14 3.33
CA THR A 68 5.40 0.00 4.70
C THR A 68 4.35 -0.40 5.73
N VAL A 69 3.09 0.03 5.55
CA VAL A 69 1.97 -0.38 6.42
C VAL A 69 1.72 -1.89 6.31
N THR A 70 1.70 -2.43 5.09
CA THR A 70 1.52 -3.88 4.85
C THR A 70 2.62 -4.70 5.52
N ALA A 71 3.88 -4.28 5.40
CA ALA A 71 5.02 -4.91 6.06
C ALA A 71 4.86 -4.88 7.59
N ALA A 72 4.55 -3.71 8.16
CA ALA A 72 4.38 -3.56 9.61
C ALA A 72 3.27 -4.46 10.17
N VAL A 73 2.15 -4.58 9.45
CA VAL A 73 1.06 -5.50 9.81
C VAL A 73 1.53 -6.96 9.74
N ALA A 74 2.21 -7.37 8.67
CA ALA A 74 2.71 -8.73 8.52
C ALA A 74 3.72 -9.11 9.60
N LEU A 75 4.62 -8.20 9.96
CA LEU A 75 5.61 -8.39 11.03
C LEU A 75 4.94 -8.49 12.40
N ALA A 76 4.01 -7.58 12.71
CA ALA A 76 3.30 -7.59 13.99
C ALA A 76 2.48 -8.87 14.22
N ARG A 77 2.04 -9.56 13.16
CA ARG A 77 1.35 -10.86 13.24
C ARG A 77 2.28 -12.01 13.63
N ASN A 78 3.58 -11.91 13.37
CA ASN A 78 4.56 -12.91 13.79
C ASN A 78 4.94 -12.78 15.28
N GLY A 79 4.57 -11.67 15.93
CA GLY A 79 4.92 -11.39 17.33
C GLY A 79 6.40 -11.00 17.51
N PRO A 80 6.82 -10.62 18.73
CA PRO A 80 8.23 -10.36 19.02
C PRO A 80 9.04 -11.65 18.83
N SER A 81 10.05 -11.60 17.96
CA SER A 81 10.89 -12.76 17.67
C SER A 81 11.82 -13.10 18.83
N GLN A 82 12.04 -14.40 19.06
CA GLN A 82 12.90 -14.91 20.13
C GLN A 82 14.29 -15.33 19.65
N SER A 83 14.53 -15.29 18.33
CA SER A 83 15.83 -15.62 17.72
C SER A 83 16.07 -14.87 16.41
N GLU A 84 17.34 -14.76 15.99
CA GLU A 84 17.69 -14.21 14.67
C GLU A 84 17.06 -14.98 13.51
N ARG A 85 16.85 -16.29 13.68
CA ARG A 85 16.22 -17.13 12.68
C ARG A 85 14.76 -16.75 12.49
N ASP A 86 14.04 -16.49 13.58
CA ASP A 86 12.64 -16.08 13.55
C ASP A 86 12.48 -14.69 12.94
N LEU A 87 13.40 -13.77 13.26
CA LEU A 87 13.46 -12.44 12.65
C LEU A 87 13.57 -12.53 11.12
N LYS A 88 14.58 -13.26 10.62
CA LYS A 88 14.80 -13.43 9.18
C LYS A 88 13.61 -14.09 8.48
N ARG A 89 12.95 -15.06 9.14
CA ARG A 89 11.74 -15.70 8.62
C ARG A 89 10.58 -14.71 8.53
N ALA A 90 10.31 -13.96 9.61
CA ALA A 90 9.23 -12.97 9.63
C ALA A 90 9.45 -11.85 8.60
N GLU A 91 10.68 -11.37 8.43
CA GLU A 91 11.01 -10.40 7.39
C GLU A 91 10.77 -10.96 5.99
N LYS A 92 11.20 -12.20 5.72
CA LYS A 92 10.98 -12.86 4.44
C LYS A 92 9.48 -13.01 4.14
N ASP A 93 8.71 -13.44 5.12
CA ASP A 93 7.26 -13.62 4.98
C ASP A 93 6.58 -12.27 4.72
N ALA A 94 6.97 -11.21 5.45
CA ALA A 94 6.46 -9.86 5.24
C ALA A 94 6.79 -9.33 3.82
N MET A 95 8.01 -9.55 3.33
CA MET A 95 8.39 -9.12 1.98
C MET A 95 7.64 -9.90 0.91
N THR A 96 7.33 -11.18 1.15
CA THR A 96 6.49 -11.99 0.24
C THR A 96 5.11 -11.35 0.10
N VAL A 97 4.45 -11.06 1.22
CA VAL A 97 3.11 -10.41 1.24
C VAL A 97 3.13 -9.07 0.51
N VAL A 98 4.12 -8.21 0.78
CA VAL A 98 4.25 -6.91 0.09
C VAL A 98 4.48 -7.09 -1.41
N SER A 99 5.31 -8.06 -1.79
CA SER A 99 5.66 -8.31 -3.19
C SER A 99 4.47 -8.81 -4.00
N GLU A 100 3.63 -9.66 -3.42
CA GLU A 100 2.37 -10.12 -4.00
C GLU A 100 1.40 -8.94 -4.17
N HIS A 101 1.28 -8.09 -3.15
CA HIS A 101 0.41 -6.91 -3.20
C HIS A 101 0.84 -5.89 -4.26
N LEU A 102 2.15 -5.63 -4.41
CA LEU A 102 2.66 -4.64 -5.35
C LEU A 102 2.87 -5.18 -6.76
N GLY A 103 2.88 -6.51 -6.93
CA GLY A 103 3.39 -7.18 -8.12
C GLY A 103 4.87 -6.86 -8.33
N ASN A 104 5.71 -7.10 -7.35
CA ASN A 104 7.18 -6.96 -7.49
C ASN A 104 7.85 -8.21 -6.94
N THR A 105 9.18 -8.30 -6.99
CA THR A 105 9.90 -9.35 -6.25
C THR A 105 10.06 -8.94 -4.78
N PRO A 106 10.18 -9.89 -3.83
CA PRO A 106 10.47 -9.58 -2.42
C PRO A 106 11.69 -8.68 -2.24
N ALA A 107 12.74 -8.88 -3.04
CA ALA A 107 13.94 -8.05 -3.03
C ALA A 107 13.65 -6.59 -3.44
N VAL A 108 12.85 -6.39 -4.50
CA VAL A 108 12.45 -5.05 -4.96
C VAL A 108 11.53 -4.37 -3.94
N ALA A 109 10.59 -5.12 -3.35
CA ALA A 109 9.72 -4.63 -2.28
C ALA A 109 10.54 -4.10 -1.09
N ARG A 110 11.49 -4.90 -0.59
CA ARG A 110 12.38 -4.51 0.51
C ARG A 110 13.20 -3.26 0.18
N ARG A 111 13.85 -3.24 -1.00
CA ARG A 111 14.81 -2.17 -1.34
C ARG A 111 14.14 -0.85 -1.70
N SER A 112 12.92 -0.88 -2.23
CA SER A 112 12.36 0.27 -2.96
C SER A 112 11.02 0.78 -2.46
N TYR A 113 10.35 0.04 -1.57
CA TYR A 113 8.98 0.37 -1.14
C TYR A 113 8.78 0.29 0.36
N VAL A 114 9.46 -0.61 1.08
CA VAL A 114 9.33 -0.71 2.54
C VAL A 114 10.33 0.22 3.22
N ASP A 115 9.83 1.04 4.14
CA ASP A 115 10.71 1.83 5.02
C ASP A 115 11.51 0.89 5.95
N PRO A 116 12.86 0.93 5.91
CA PRO A 116 13.70 0.01 6.68
C PRO A 116 13.47 0.13 8.19
N ARG A 117 13.05 1.31 8.69
CA ARG A 117 12.82 1.53 10.12
C ARG A 117 11.78 0.57 10.71
N VAL A 118 10.81 0.12 9.90
CA VAL A 118 9.84 -0.89 10.37
C VAL A 118 10.51 -2.23 10.67
N LEU A 119 11.55 -2.60 9.92
CA LEU A 119 12.33 -3.82 10.13
C LEU A 119 13.24 -3.67 11.35
N ASP A 120 13.89 -2.51 11.48
CA ASP A 120 14.77 -2.19 12.60
C ASP A 120 13.99 -2.23 13.94
N GLU A 121 12.81 -1.62 13.96
CA GLU A 121 11.90 -1.63 15.12
C GLU A 121 11.43 -3.05 15.47
N PHE A 122 11.10 -3.85 14.45
CA PHE A 122 10.72 -5.24 14.65
C PHE A 122 11.88 -6.07 15.24
N ALA A 123 13.11 -5.84 14.78
CA ALA A 123 14.31 -6.53 15.27
C ALA A 123 14.55 -6.32 16.77
N VAL A 124 14.14 -5.17 17.32
CA VAL A 124 14.20 -4.86 18.76
C VAL A 124 12.88 -5.12 19.49
N GLY A 125 11.97 -5.87 18.87
CA GLY A 125 10.71 -6.33 19.48
C GLY A 125 9.58 -5.30 19.50
N ARG A 126 9.73 -4.15 18.84
CA ARG A 126 8.72 -3.10 18.77
C ARG A 126 7.85 -3.26 17.52
N THR A 127 6.54 -3.30 17.70
CA THR A 127 5.58 -3.55 16.61
C THR A 127 4.27 -2.80 16.81
N ILE A 128 3.41 -2.81 15.78
CA ILE A 128 2.04 -2.30 15.87
C ILE A 128 1.04 -3.31 16.46
N ALA A 129 1.48 -4.43 17.04
CA ALA A 129 0.61 -5.47 17.59
C ALA A 129 -0.48 -4.95 18.57
N PRO A 130 -0.23 -3.95 19.44
CA PRO A 130 -1.28 -3.37 20.28
C PRO A 130 -2.42 -2.70 19.50
N SER A 131 -2.19 -2.27 18.26
CA SER A 131 -3.25 -1.71 17.41
C SER A 131 -4.00 -2.82 16.68
N LEU A 132 -3.32 -3.92 16.32
CA LEU A 132 -3.98 -5.09 15.74
C LEU A 132 -4.95 -5.77 16.71
N SER A 133 -4.62 -5.81 18.01
CA SER A 133 -5.49 -6.43 19.03
C SER A 133 -6.82 -5.69 19.23
N ARG A 134 -6.87 -4.40 18.86
CA ARG A 134 -8.08 -3.56 18.94
C ARG A 134 -9.01 -3.73 17.74
N LEU A 135 -8.57 -4.43 16.69
CA LEU A 135 -9.39 -4.66 15.51
C LEU A 135 -10.56 -5.60 15.80
N THR A 136 -11.68 -5.30 15.15
CA THR A 136 -12.85 -6.19 15.13
C THR A 136 -12.49 -7.55 14.52
N LYS A 137 -13.25 -8.60 14.85
CA LYS A 137 -13.04 -9.94 14.27
C LYS A 137 -13.07 -9.90 12.74
N ALA A 138 -14.03 -9.16 12.16
CA ALA A 138 -14.15 -8.99 10.72
C ALA A 138 -12.92 -8.33 10.09
N ASP A 139 -12.37 -7.28 10.73
CA ASP A 139 -11.18 -6.59 10.23
C ASP A 139 -9.91 -7.45 10.36
N ARG A 140 -9.80 -8.28 11.40
CA ARG A 140 -8.73 -9.28 11.51
C ARG A 140 -8.80 -10.31 10.39
N THR A 141 -9.98 -10.84 10.09
CA THR A 141 -10.17 -11.78 8.97
C THR A 141 -9.79 -11.14 7.63
N ARG A 142 -10.13 -9.85 7.40
CA ARG A 142 -9.69 -9.13 6.19
C ARG A 142 -8.17 -9.03 6.09
N LEU A 143 -7.48 -8.75 7.20
CA LEU A 143 -6.01 -8.74 7.22
C LEU A 143 -5.42 -10.12 6.93
N GLU A 144 -6.04 -11.19 7.42
CA GLU A 144 -5.63 -12.56 7.12
C GLU A 144 -5.73 -12.88 5.63
N LEU A 145 -6.72 -12.31 4.95
CA LEU A 145 -6.93 -12.42 3.50
C LEU A 145 -6.10 -11.42 2.67
N GLY A 146 -5.24 -10.61 3.30
CA GLY A 146 -4.44 -9.59 2.60
C GLY A 146 -5.23 -8.36 2.13
N GLU A 147 -6.46 -8.18 2.62
CA GLU A 147 -7.36 -7.10 2.22
C GLU A 147 -7.18 -5.85 3.10
N LEU A 148 -5.95 -5.38 3.29
CA LEU A 148 -5.66 -4.21 4.15
C LEU A 148 -6.52 -2.98 3.79
N VAL A 149 -6.78 -2.75 2.50
CA VAL A 149 -7.62 -1.64 2.00
C VAL A 149 -9.08 -1.74 2.47
N ARG A 150 -9.55 -2.94 2.83
CA ARG A 150 -10.92 -3.21 3.27
C ARG A 150 -11.08 -3.15 4.80
N VAL A 151 -9.99 -2.99 5.53
CA VAL A 151 -10.02 -2.83 6.98
C VAL A 151 -10.64 -1.48 7.30
N ARG A 152 -11.71 -1.49 8.10
CA ARG A 152 -12.43 -0.24 8.44
C ARG A 152 -11.58 0.69 9.29
N ASP A 153 -10.86 0.13 10.26
CA ASP A 153 -9.99 0.89 11.15
C ASP A 153 -8.55 0.98 10.64
N ARG A 154 -8.41 1.08 9.31
CA ARG A 154 -7.10 1.19 8.64
C ARG A 154 -6.34 2.41 9.13
N ASP A 155 -7.03 3.53 9.35
CA ASP A 155 -6.42 4.76 9.84
C ASP A 155 -5.73 4.58 11.21
N ALA A 156 -6.28 3.74 12.09
CA ALA A 156 -5.62 3.45 13.36
C ALA A 156 -4.31 2.66 13.16
N LEU A 157 -4.28 1.73 12.21
CA LEU A 157 -3.06 1.00 11.84
C LEU A 157 -2.03 1.94 11.22
N GLU A 158 -2.45 2.80 10.29
CA GLU A 158 -1.59 3.79 9.66
C GLU A 158 -0.98 4.75 10.69
N ARG A 159 -1.78 5.25 11.64
CA ARG A 159 -1.28 6.05 12.77
C ARG A 159 -0.31 5.29 13.67
N ALA A 160 -0.53 4.00 13.89
CA ALA A 160 0.39 3.17 14.65
C ALA A 160 1.74 3.02 13.94
N VAL A 161 1.73 2.78 12.62
CA VAL A 161 2.94 2.71 11.80
C VAL A 161 3.67 4.04 11.78
N MET A 162 2.95 5.16 11.62
CA MET A 162 3.56 6.49 11.69
C MET A 162 4.27 6.73 13.02
N ARG A 163 3.67 6.33 14.14
CA ARG A 163 4.31 6.46 15.47
C ARG A 163 5.53 5.55 15.61
N LEU A 164 5.44 4.31 15.12
CA LEU A 164 6.56 3.36 15.14
C LEU A 164 7.76 3.93 14.39
N VAL A 165 7.53 4.43 13.17
CA VAL A 165 8.58 4.95 12.29
C VAL A 165 9.13 6.31 12.76
N LYS A 166 8.30 7.16 13.38
CA LYS A 166 8.74 8.44 13.98
C LYS A 166 9.51 8.27 15.28
N GLY A 167 9.24 7.21 16.05
CA GLY A 167 9.94 6.91 17.31
C GLY A 167 11.30 6.24 17.13
N ALA A 168 11.66 5.84 15.91
CA ALA A 168 12.90 5.16 15.56
C ALA A 168 14.11 6.11 15.38
N SER A 169 14.03 7.35 15.88
CA SER A 169 15.02 8.41 15.76
C SER A 169 15.86 8.59 17.02
#